data_AF-A0A4S2V5M8-F1
#
_entry.id   AF-A0A4S2V5M8-F1
#
_cell.length_a   1.000
_cell.length_b   1.000
_cell.length_c   1.000
_cell.angle_alpha   90.00
_cell.angle_beta   90.00
_cell.angle_gamma   90.00
#
_symmetry.space_group_name_H-M   'P 1'
#
loop_
_entity.id
_entity.type
_entity.pdbx_description
1 polymer ?
#
loop_
_entity_poly.entity_id
_entity_poly.type
_entity_poly.pdbx_seq_one_letter_code
_entity_poly.pdbx_strand_id
1 'polypeptide(L)'
;MLVEWDWWTVEFGDAHAGAVGVLVAGGEPGPVYFDVGSGSDVPSTSHWSAYDGRAGRPRVEALRAGCACGWRGAAEYPLNWATVGDRPLYEADVDLTGPLVDWNAHLSLVRDTAAHCPSPWPPCWSRSPSS
;
A
#
# COMPACT_ATOMS: atom_id res chain seq x y z
N MET A 1 -2.87 -13.70 3.78
CA MET A 1 -3.51 -12.49 3.23
C MET A 1 -2.60 -11.97 2.15
N LEU A 2 -3.04 -11.96 0.89
CA LEU A 2 -2.25 -11.44 -0.22
C LEU A 2 -2.49 -9.93 -0.24
N VAL A 3 -1.45 -9.14 0.03
CA VAL A 3 -1.48 -7.73 -0.34
C VAL A 3 -1.33 -7.72 -1.86
N GLU A 4 -2.35 -7.23 -2.55
CA GLU A 4 -2.28 -6.99 -3.98
C GLU A 4 -1.38 -5.77 -4.19
N TRP A 5 -0.26 -5.96 -4.90
CA TRP A 5 0.70 -4.91 -5.18
C TRP A 5 0.34 -4.21 -6.48
N ASP A 6 0.34 -2.88 -6.46
CA ASP A 6 0.06 -2.04 -7.63
C ASP A 6 1.29 -1.83 -8.50
N TRP A 7 2.48 -1.78 -7.88
CA TRP A 7 3.72 -1.39 -8.55
C TRP A 7 4.89 -2.29 -8.19
N TRP A 8 5.79 -2.50 -9.15
CA TRP A 8 7.04 -3.24 -8.96
C TRP A 8 8.18 -2.62 -9.77
N THR A 9 9.41 -3.05 -9.48
CA THR A 9 10.56 -2.79 -10.35
C THR A 9 11.38 -4.07 -10.48
N VAL A 10 12.11 -4.23 -11.58
CA VAL A 10 12.99 -5.41 -11.77
C VAL A 10 14.11 -5.46 -10.72
N GLU A 11 14.63 -4.29 -10.31
CA GLU A 11 15.74 -4.20 -9.36
C GLU A 11 15.37 -4.69 -7.96
N PHE A 12 14.19 -4.32 -7.48
CA PHE A 12 13.79 -4.61 -6.09
C PHE A 12 12.79 -5.77 -5.97
N GLY A 13 12.08 -6.10 -7.05
CA GLY A 13 11.06 -7.15 -7.06
C GLY A 13 10.03 -6.99 -5.94
N ASP A 14 9.58 -8.12 -5.40
CA ASP A 14 8.54 -8.17 -4.36
C ASP A 14 8.97 -7.54 -3.02
N ALA A 15 10.28 -7.47 -2.74
CA ALA A 15 10.79 -6.93 -1.48
C ALA A 15 10.47 -5.44 -1.29
N HIS A 16 10.35 -4.71 -2.40
CA HIS A 16 9.88 -3.32 -2.40
C HIS A 16 8.72 -3.08 -3.36
N ALA A 17 7.88 -4.09 -3.60
CA ALA A 17 6.63 -3.86 -4.30
C ALA A 17 5.81 -2.77 -3.60
N GLY A 18 5.17 -1.92 -4.41
CA GLY A 18 4.40 -0.77 -3.98
C GLY A 18 2.91 -1.05 -4.03
N ALA A 19 2.17 -0.43 -3.12
CA ALA A 19 0.72 -0.43 -3.15
C ALA A 19 0.17 0.92 -2.69
N VAL A 20 -1.06 1.21 -3.07
CA VAL A 20 -1.84 2.30 -2.52
C VAL A 20 -2.41 1.85 -1.16
N GLY A 21 -1.98 2.53 -0.10
CA GLY A 21 -2.57 2.44 1.23
C GLY A 21 -3.79 3.34 1.36
N VAL A 22 -4.75 2.93 2.19
CA VAL A 22 -5.97 3.70 2.49
C VAL A 22 -5.96 4.22 3.92
N LEU A 23 -6.51 5.40 4.11
CA LEU A 23 -6.77 6.00 5.42
C LEU A 23 -8.26 6.21 5.61
N VAL A 24 -8.77 5.73 6.75
CA VAL A 24 -10.16 5.89 7.20
C VAL A 24 -10.12 6.41 8.63
N ALA A 25 -10.81 7.51 8.91
CA ALA A 25 -10.77 8.19 10.21
C ALA A 25 -9.32 8.46 10.69
N GLY A 26 -8.43 8.81 9.75
CA GLY A 26 -7.02 9.10 10.02
C GLY A 26 -6.10 7.90 10.28
N GLY A 27 -6.55 6.65 10.07
CA GLY A 27 -5.74 5.45 10.27
C GLY A 27 -5.89 4.40 9.16
N GLU A 28 -4.95 3.44 9.10
CA GLU A 28 -5.10 2.28 8.20
C GLU A 28 -6.20 1.34 8.72
N PRO A 29 -7.26 1.09 7.95
CA PRO A 29 -8.31 0.15 8.32
C PRO A 29 -7.82 -1.31 8.22
N GLY A 30 -8.55 -2.21 8.88
CA GLY A 30 -8.44 -3.64 8.61
C GLY A 30 -8.99 -4.00 7.21
N PRO A 31 -8.74 -5.23 6.73
CA PRO A 31 -9.18 -5.66 5.41
C PRO A 31 -10.70 -5.62 5.28
N VAL A 32 -11.16 -5.40 4.05
CA VAL A 32 -12.56 -5.54 3.68
C VAL A 32 -12.87 -7.02 3.51
N TYR A 33 -13.90 -7.50 4.20
CA TYR A 33 -14.42 -8.86 4.06
C TYR A 33 -15.62 -8.88 3.10
N PHE A 34 -15.64 -9.86 2.22
CA PHE A 34 -16.74 -10.10 1.30
C PHE A 34 -17.58 -11.26 1.83
N ASP A 35 -18.80 -10.97 2.28
CA ASP A 35 -19.76 -12.00 2.65
C ASP A 35 -20.35 -12.61 1.36
N VAL A 36 -19.77 -13.74 0.92
CA VAL A 36 -20.16 -14.44 -0.33
C VAL A 36 -20.73 -15.84 -0.04
N GLY A 37 -21.24 -16.10 1.18
CA GLY A 37 -22.01 -17.30 1.51
C GLY A 37 -21.31 -18.32 2.42
N SER A 38 -21.91 -19.52 2.53
CA SER A 38 -21.73 -20.51 3.62
C SER A 38 -20.41 -21.29 3.68
N GLY A 39 -19.33 -20.78 3.07
CA GLY A 39 -18.00 -21.38 3.15
C GLY A 39 -17.33 -21.12 4.51
N SER A 40 -16.35 -21.95 4.87
CA SER A 40 -15.54 -21.75 6.10
C SER A 40 -14.56 -20.58 5.99
N ASP A 41 -14.23 -20.16 4.77
CA ASP A 41 -13.30 -19.08 4.49
C ASP A 41 -14.05 -17.89 3.90
N VAL A 42 -13.97 -16.74 4.59
CA VAL A 42 -14.54 -15.48 4.11
C VAL A 42 -13.47 -14.73 3.31
N PRO A 43 -13.66 -14.49 2.00
CA PRO A 43 -12.70 -13.73 1.21
C PRO A 43 -12.49 -12.32 1.77
N SER A 44 -11.26 -11.83 1.72
CA SER A 44 -10.92 -10.48 2.18
C SER A 44 -9.82 -9.84 1.33
N THR A 45 -9.83 -8.52 1.16
CA THR A 45 -8.75 -7.76 0.51
C THR A 45 -8.42 -6.48 1.28
N SER A 46 -7.17 -6.04 1.15
CA SER A 46 -6.72 -4.70 1.55
C SER A 46 -6.50 -3.77 0.36
N HIS A 47 -6.86 -4.19 -0.86
CA HIS A 47 -6.73 -3.37 -2.04
C HIS A 47 -7.60 -2.11 -1.93
N TRP A 48 -7.03 -0.94 -2.24
CA TRP A 48 -7.60 0.36 -1.94
C TRP A 48 -9.00 0.57 -2.56
N SER A 49 -9.25 -0.01 -3.73
CA SER A 49 -10.53 0.13 -4.43
C SER A 49 -11.70 -0.57 -3.73
N ALA A 50 -11.44 -1.43 -2.74
CA ALA A 50 -12.48 -2.10 -1.95
C ALA A 50 -13.10 -1.19 -0.87
N TYR A 51 -12.44 -0.08 -0.53
CA TYR A 51 -12.87 0.85 0.54
C TYR A 51 -13.80 1.95 0.00
N ASP A 52 -14.87 1.53 -0.68
CA ASP A 52 -15.76 2.42 -1.43
C ASP A 52 -17.03 2.84 -0.67
N GLY A 53 -17.21 2.40 0.58
CA GLY A 53 -18.40 2.68 1.39
C GLY A 53 -19.61 1.81 1.05
N ARG A 54 -19.57 0.98 0.00
CA ARG A 54 -20.71 0.16 -0.41
C ARG A 54 -20.88 -1.03 0.52
N ALA A 55 -22.14 -1.47 0.69
CA ALA A 55 -22.48 -2.63 1.53
C ALA A 55 -21.91 -2.54 2.98
N GLY A 56 -21.83 -1.33 3.54
CA GLY A 56 -21.33 -1.10 4.90
C GLY A 56 -19.81 -1.17 5.06
N ARG A 57 -19.05 -1.25 3.95
CA ARG A 57 -17.59 -1.21 3.98
C ARG A 57 -17.11 0.16 4.43
N PRO A 58 -15.89 0.26 5.00
CA PRO A 58 -15.28 1.54 5.27
C PRO A 58 -15.12 2.34 3.98
N ARG A 59 -15.30 3.66 4.07
CA ARG A 59 -15.11 4.59 2.96
C ARG A 59 -13.78 5.31 3.16
N VAL A 60 -12.87 5.19 2.20
CA VAL A 60 -11.55 5.85 2.27
C VAL A 60 -11.67 7.37 2.28
N GLU A 61 -10.88 8.05 3.10
CA GLU A 61 -10.80 9.51 3.18
C GLU A 61 -9.59 10.04 2.42
N ALA A 62 -8.45 9.34 2.53
CA ALA A 62 -7.23 9.67 1.83
C ALA A 62 -6.43 8.42 1.43
N LEU A 63 -5.62 8.58 0.39
CA LEU A 63 -4.69 7.57 -0.10
C LEU A 63 -3.27 7.93 0.31
N ARG A 64 -2.39 6.94 0.43
CA ARG A 64 -0.95 7.15 0.63
C ARG A 64 -0.14 6.05 -0.03
N ALA A 65 1.14 6.30 -0.26
CA ALA A 65 2.05 5.26 -0.73
C ALA A 65 2.33 4.22 0.37
N GLY A 66 2.43 2.96 -0.01
CA GLY A 66 2.92 1.87 0.83
C GLY A 66 3.98 1.05 0.10
N CYS A 67 4.88 0.44 0.86
CA CYS A 67 5.87 -0.49 0.35
C CYS A 67 5.86 -1.80 1.14
N ALA A 68 6.16 -2.91 0.47
CA ALA A 68 6.26 -4.25 1.04
C ALA A 68 7.26 -4.35 2.20
N CYS A 69 8.29 -3.51 2.23
CA CYS A 69 9.26 -3.42 3.33
C CYS A 69 8.69 -2.80 4.62
N GLY A 70 7.42 -2.38 4.63
CA GLY A 70 6.75 -1.76 5.78
C GLY A 70 6.76 -0.23 5.75
N TRP A 71 7.46 0.39 4.80
CA TRP A 71 7.43 1.85 4.65
C TRP A 71 6.02 2.36 4.28
N ARG A 72 5.70 3.56 4.79
CA ARG A 72 4.46 4.29 4.52
C ARG A 72 4.80 5.73 4.17
N GLY A 73 4.22 6.21 3.07
CA GLY A 73 4.31 7.59 2.64
C GLY A 73 3.74 8.53 3.70
N ALA A 74 4.39 9.67 3.89
CA ALA A 74 3.95 10.70 4.82
C ALA A 74 2.87 11.61 4.21
N ALA A 75 2.85 11.75 2.89
CA ALA A 75 1.81 12.52 2.21
C ALA A 75 0.51 11.72 2.16
N GLU A 76 -0.58 12.43 2.45
CA GLU A 76 -1.94 11.94 2.31
C GLU A 76 -2.58 12.65 1.11
N TYR A 77 -3.25 11.89 0.26
CA TYR A 77 -3.92 12.37 -0.95
C TYR A 77 -5.43 12.21 -0.75
N PRO A 78 -6.15 13.27 -0.35
CA PRO A 78 -7.58 13.19 -0.08
C PRO A 78 -8.36 12.73 -1.31
N LEU A 79 -9.26 11.76 -1.12
CA LEU A 79 -10.10 11.29 -2.20
C LEU A 79 -11.35 12.16 -2.34
N ASN A 80 -11.50 12.82 -3.49
CA ASN A 80 -12.68 13.64 -3.76
C ASN A 80 -13.87 12.78 -4.18
N TRP A 81 -14.68 12.42 -3.21
CA TRP A 81 -15.92 11.66 -3.42
C TRP A 81 -16.96 12.35 -4.29
N ALA A 82 -16.97 13.67 -4.38
CA ALA A 82 -17.87 14.39 -5.29
C ALA A 82 -17.49 14.15 -6.76
N THR A 83 -16.19 13.94 -7.05
CA THR A 83 -15.70 13.61 -8.39
C THR A 83 -15.89 12.14 -8.72
N VAL A 84 -15.70 11.25 -7.74
CA VAL A 84 -15.95 9.80 -7.90
C VAL A 84 -17.44 9.54 -8.17
N GLY A 85 -18.34 10.22 -7.45
CA GLY A 85 -19.77 9.98 -7.53
C GLY A 85 -20.15 8.59 -7.01
N ASP A 86 -21.16 7.97 -7.63
CA ASP A 86 -21.71 6.68 -7.19
C ASP A 86 -21.04 5.47 -7.82
N ARG A 87 -20.00 5.62 -8.64
CA ARG A 87 -19.31 4.51 -9.32
C ARG A 87 -18.38 3.76 -8.35
N PRO A 88 -18.08 2.46 -8.59
CA PRO A 88 -17.09 1.77 -7.78
C PRO A 88 -15.70 2.35 -8.00
N LEU A 89 -14.84 2.32 -6.97
CA LEU A 89 -13.51 2.90 -7.07
C LEU A 89 -12.61 2.24 -8.11
N TYR A 90 -12.75 0.93 -8.35
CA TYR A 90 -11.96 0.24 -9.37
C TYR A 90 -12.33 0.66 -10.80
N GLU A 91 -13.48 1.31 -11.00
CA GLU A 91 -13.86 1.92 -12.28
C GLU A 91 -13.53 3.42 -12.31
N ALA A 92 -13.28 4.05 -11.17
CA ALA A 92 -13.03 5.49 -11.08
C ALA A 92 -11.62 5.82 -11.58
N ASP A 93 -11.51 6.92 -12.32
CA ASP A 93 -10.22 7.46 -12.78
C ASP A 93 -9.58 8.26 -11.63
N VAL A 94 -9.13 7.53 -10.60
CA VAL A 94 -8.50 8.11 -9.42
C VAL A 94 -7.04 8.43 -9.75
N ASP A 95 -6.63 9.67 -9.51
CA ASP A 95 -5.24 10.07 -9.70
C ASP A 95 -4.34 9.45 -8.62
N LEU A 96 -3.54 8.46 -9.03
CA LEU A 96 -2.55 7.78 -8.19
C LEU A 96 -1.13 8.32 -8.40
N THR A 97 -0.96 9.42 -9.16
CA THR A 97 0.36 9.98 -9.49
C THR A 97 1.14 10.36 -8.24
N GLY A 98 0.47 10.98 -7.26
CA GLY A 98 1.08 11.37 -5.99
C GLY A 98 1.69 10.18 -5.23
N PRO A 99 0.88 9.19 -4.81
CA PRO A 99 1.37 7.96 -4.17
C PRO A 99 2.48 7.24 -4.95
N LEU A 100 2.37 7.20 -6.29
CA LEU A 100 3.39 6.58 -7.14
C LEU A 100 4.72 7.35 -7.09
N VAL A 101 4.69 8.68 -7.13
CA VAL A 101 5.89 9.53 -7.00
C VAL A 101 6.57 9.29 -5.64
N ASP A 102 5.80 9.24 -4.56
CA ASP A 102 6.28 8.99 -3.21
C ASP A 102 6.97 7.61 -3.08
N TRP A 103 6.36 6.56 -3.64
CA TRP A 103 6.98 5.24 -3.67
C TRP A 103 8.29 5.22 -4.47
N ASN A 104 8.35 5.87 -5.64
CA ASN A 104 9.59 5.98 -6.42
C ASN A 104 10.69 6.77 -5.68
N ALA A 105 10.32 7.83 -4.95
CA ALA A 105 11.25 8.55 -4.11
C ALA A 105 11.80 7.66 -2.98
N HIS A 106 10.94 6.84 -2.36
CA HIS A 106 11.38 5.84 -1.39
C HIS A 106 12.38 4.83 -1.98
N LEU A 107 12.14 4.28 -3.18
CA LEU A 107 13.07 3.37 -3.83
C LEU A 107 14.45 4.01 -4.09
N SER A 108 14.45 5.29 -4.48
CA SER A 108 15.70 6.04 -4.66
C SER A 108 16.50 6.12 -3.36
N LEU A 109 15.83 6.41 -2.23
CA LEU A 109 16.47 6.44 -0.91
C LEU A 109 17.01 5.07 -0.48
N VAL A 110 16.28 3.99 -0.76
CA VAL A 110 16.73 2.62 -0.49
C VAL A 110 17.99 2.30 -1.29
N ARG A 111 18.01 2.63 -2.59
CA ARG A 111 19.17 2.42 -3.47
C ARG A 111 20.39 3.17 -2.94
N ASP A 112 20.22 4.45 -2.62
CA ASP A 112 21.31 5.29 -2.13
C ASP A 112 21.85 4.72 -0.82
N THR A 113 20.98 4.35 0.13
CA THR A 113 21.40 3.78 1.42
C THR A 113 22.17 2.48 1.23
N ALA A 114 21.74 1.60 0.33
CA ALA A 114 22.45 0.35 0.02
C ALA A 114 23.83 0.59 -0.61
N ALA A 115 23.97 1.62 -1.45
CA ALA A 115 25.24 1.99 -2.07
C ALA A 115 26.27 2.57 -1.06
N HIS A 116 25.81 3.18 0.03
CA HIS A 116 26.65 3.77 1.07
C HIS A 116 27.21 2.76 2.08
N CYS A 117 27.16 1.45 1.82
CA CYS A 117 27.78 0.42 2.66
C CYS A 117 29.24 0.14 2.22
N PRO A 118 30.28 0.65 2.92
CA PRO A 118 31.68 0.36 2.58
C PRO A 118 32.08 -1.08 2.97
N SER A 119 32.63 -1.82 2.01
CA SER A 119 33.32 -3.10 2.22
C SER A 119 34.71 -2.86 2.87
N PRO A 120 35.22 -3.74 3.78
CA PRO A 120 34.81 -5.12 4.03
C PRO A 120 34.37 -5.34 5.48
N TRP A 121 33.11 -5.02 5.79
CA TRP A 121 32.46 -5.46 7.02
C TRP A 121 31.25 -6.34 6.65
N PRO A 122 30.89 -7.34 7.48
CA PRO A 122 29.73 -8.19 7.19
C PRO A 122 28.49 -7.31 7.00
N PRO A 123 27.55 -7.73 6.13
CA PRO A 123 26.45 -6.88 5.73
C PRO A 123 25.61 -6.49 6.96
N CYS A 124 25.28 -5.20 7.07
CA CYS A 124 24.60 -4.62 8.23
C CYS A 124 23.26 -5.30 8.58
N TRP A 125 22.65 -6.04 7.65
CA TRP A 125 21.41 -6.79 7.87
C TRP A 125 21.57 -8.11 8.65
N SER A 126 22.81 -8.53 8.98
CA SER A 126 23.10 -9.81 9.66
C SER A 126 22.96 -9.80 11.19
N ARG A 127 22.57 -8.70 11.83
CA ARG A 127 22.22 -8.72 13.26
C ARG A 127 20.77 -9.16 13.45
N SER A 128 20.54 -10.47 13.47
CA SER A 128 19.41 -11.01 14.21
C SER A 128 19.61 -10.70 15.71
N PRO A 129 18.61 -10.16 16.43
CA PRO A 129 18.67 -10.16 17.89
C PRO A 129 18.60 -11.62 18.34
N SER A 130 19.70 -12.14 18.87
CA SER A 130 19.66 -13.35 19.70
C SER A 130 18.87 -13.01 20.97
N SER A 131 18.02 -13.95 21.37
CA SER A 131 17.01 -13.90 22.43
C SER A 131 17.46 -13.28 23.75
#